data_AF-A0A7W1JIJ0-F1
#
_entry.id   AF-A0A7W1JIJ0-F1
#
_cell.length_a   1.000
_cell.length_b   1.000
_cell.length_c   1.000
_cell.angle_alpha   90.00
_cell.angle_beta   90.00
_cell.angle_gamma   90.00
#
_symmetry.space_group_name_H-M   'P 1'
#
loop_
_entity.id
_entity.type
_entity.pdbx_description
1 polymer ?
#
loop_
_entity_poly.entity_id
_entity_poly.type
_entity_poly.pdbx_seq_one_letter_code
_entity_poly.pdbx_strand_id
1 'polypeptide(L)'
;MTTTKTSATPWGRATVVEEVSVAQRAGDKRFASTVQLLEAKGGERLVRFSYSTGGAARRGPVTLRARDLERLRAALEQHPDLASALKL
;
A
#
# COMPACT_ATOMS: atom_id res chain seq x y z
N MET A 1 -12.16 -4.48 -22.89
CA MET A 1 -11.02 -3.58 -22.67
C MET A 1 -10.86 -3.39 -21.17
N THR A 2 -9.87 -4.03 -20.55
CA THR A 2 -9.63 -3.89 -19.11
C THR A 2 -8.86 -2.59 -18.91
N THR A 3 -9.48 -1.58 -18.31
CA THR A 3 -8.85 -0.28 -18.10
C THR A 3 -7.71 -0.44 -17.10
N THR A 4 -6.47 -0.17 -17.53
CA THR A 4 -5.31 -0.20 -16.64
C THR A 4 -5.44 0.90 -15.59
N LYS A 5 -5.69 0.52 -14.34
CA LYS A 5 -5.78 1.44 -13.20
C LYS A 5 -4.40 2.05 -12.96
N THR A 6 -4.31 3.36 -12.96
CA THR A 6 -3.06 4.08 -12.67
C THR A 6 -3.19 4.92 -11.42
N SER A 7 -2.06 5.27 -10.82
CA SER A 7 -2.04 6.13 -9.66
C SER A 7 -0.85 7.08 -9.63
N ALA A 8 -1.05 8.26 -9.05
CA ALA A 8 0.02 9.21 -8.81
C ALA A 8 0.85 8.76 -7.60
N THR A 9 2.16 8.86 -7.73
CA THR A 9 3.14 8.66 -6.67
C THR A 9 4.07 9.88 -6.62
N PRO A 10 4.88 10.06 -5.56
CA PRO A 10 5.90 11.12 -5.51
C PRO A 10 6.92 11.07 -6.66
N TRP A 11 7.01 9.96 -7.40
CA TRP A 11 7.96 9.75 -8.50
C TRP A 11 7.29 9.68 -9.87
N GLY A 12 6.03 10.10 -9.96
CA GLY A 12 5.25 10.07 -11.19
C GLY A 12 4.18 8.98 -11.18
N ARG A 13 3.60 8.73 -12.36
CA ARG A 13 2.49 7.79 -12.53
C ARG A 13 3.01 6.34 -12.49
N ALA A 14 2.30 5.50 -11.75
CA ALA A 14 2.54 4.07 -11.69
C ALA A 14 1.25 3.31 -12.04
N THR A 15 1.40 2.13 -12.61
CA THR A 15 0.30 1.19 -12.87
C THR A 15 0.00 0.41 -11.60
N VAL A 16 -1.28 0.27 -11.24
CA VAL A 16 -1.69 -0.63 -10.16
C VAL A 16 -1.68 -2.05 -10.72
N VAL A 17 -0.76 -2.87 -10.21
CA VAL A 17 -0.64 -4.28 -10.59
C VAL A 17 -1.57 -5.14 -9.74
N GLU A 18 -1.61 -4.87 -8.44
CA GLU A 18 -2.44 -5.59 -7.48
C GLU A 18 -2.93 -4.64 -6.39
N GLU A 19 -4.11 -4.93 -5.85
CA GLU A 19 -4.74 -4.13 -4.80
C GLU A 19 -5.57 -5.03 -3.89
N VAL A 20 -5.37 -4.88 -2.58
CA VAL A 20 -6.27 -5.39 -1.55
C VAL A 20 -6.83 -4.21 -0.76
N SER A 21 -8.13 -4.24 -0.48
CA SER A 21 -8.81 -3.27 0.37
C SER A 21 -9.60 -3.98 1.46
N VAL A 22 -9.33 -3.63 2.71
CA VAL A 22 -9.99 -4.18 3.89
C VAL A 22 -10.91 -3.12 4.47
N ALA A 23 -12.22 -3.33 4.37
CA ALA A 23 -13.22 -2.45 4.97
C ALA A 23 -13.21 -2.59 6.50
N GLN A 24 -13.23 -1.45 7.20
CA GLN A 24 -13.11 -1.35 8.64
C GLN A 24 -14.13 -0.36 9.21
N ARG A 25 -14.44 -0.52 10.50
CA ARG A 25 -15.36 0.35 11.25
C ARG A 25 -14.81 0.67 12.63
N ALA A 26 -15.03 1.89 13.10
CA ALA A 26 -14.77 2.32 14.48
C ALA A 26 -15.89 3.26 14.93
N GLY A 27 -16.83 2.75 15.75
CA GLY A 27 -18.12 3.39 15.96
C GLY A 27 -18.84 3.60 14.62
N ASP A 28 -19.33 4.81 14.38
CA ASP A 28 -19.99 5.18 13.11
C ASP A 28 -19.02 5.45 11.95
N LYS A 29 -17.70 5.53 12.23
CA LYS A 29 -16.70 5.82 11.20
C LYS A 29 -16.45 4.59 10.34
N ARG A 30 -16.58 4.75 9.02
CA ARG A 30 -16.24 3.74 8.02
C ARG A 30 -15.00 4.15 7.25
N PHE A 31 -14.04 3.25 7.17
CA PHE A 31 -12.80 3.45 6.42
C PHE A 31 -12.35 2.14 5.81
N ALA A 32 -11.39 2.19 4.90
CA ALA A 32 -10.74 0.99 4.40
C ALA A 32 -9.22 1.18 4.38
N SER A 33 -8.48 0.18 4.84
CA SER A 33 -7.04 0.09 4.61
C SER A 33 -6.80 -0.55 3.25
N THR A 34 -5.97 0.06 2.42
CA THR A 34 -5.67 -0.40 1.06
C THR A 34 -4.17 -0.57 0.90
N VAL A 35 -3.76 -1.75 0.44
CA VAL A 35 -2.38 -2.07 0.07
C VAL A 35 -2.34 -2.33 -1.43
N GLN A 36 -1.41 -1.68 -2.12
CA GLN A 36 -1.25 -1.82 -3.57
C GLN A 36 0.18 -2.18 -3.92
N LEU A 37 0.32 -3.09 -4.87
CA LEU A 37 1.53 -3.29 -5.65
C LEU A 37 1.44 -2.42 -6.89
N LEU A 38 2.40 -1.52 -7.05
CA LEU A 38 2.49 -0.61 -8.19
C LEU A 38 3.72 -0.94 -9.04
N GLU A 39 3.64 -0.66 -10.34
CA GLU A 39 4.77 -0.68 -11.25
C GLU A 39 4.98 0.72 -11.82
N ALA A 40 6.13 1.31 -11.53
CA ALA A 40 6.54 2.60 -12.07
C ALA A 40 7.11 2.46 -13.48
N LYS A 41 7.34 3.60 -14.15
CA LYS A 41 8.04 3.62 -15.43
C LYS A 41 9.42 2.97 -15.28
N GLY A 42 9.74 2.01 -16.16
CA GLY A 42 11.00 1.26 -16.10
C GLY A 42 10.92 -0.04 -15.27
N GLY A 43 9.74 -0.45 -14.81
CA GLY A 43 9.53 -1.76 -14.17
C GLY A 43 9.80 -1.80 -12.67
N GLU A 44 10.17 -0.68 -12.05
CA GLU A 44 10.38 -0.60 -10.59
C GLU A 44 9.06 -0.91 -9.85
N ARG A 45 9.11 -1.86 -8.91
CA ARG A 45 7.97 -2.22 -8.06
C ARG A 45 7.92 -1.38 -6.79
N LEU A 46 6.75 -0.85 -6.49
CA LEU A 46 6.47 -0.06 -5.29
C LEU A 46 5.35 -0.72 -4.48
N VAL A 47 5.41 -0.61 -3.16
CA VAL A 47 4.30 -1.01 -2.28
C VAL A 47 3.71 0.22 -1.63
N ARG A 48 2.41 0.43 -1.80
CA ARG A 48 1.70 1.59 -1.24
C ARG A 48 0.69 1.18 -0.19
N PHE A 49 0.81 1.78 0.98
CA PHE A 49 -0.16 1.72 2.06
C PHE A 49 -0.97 3.01 2.07
N SER A 50 -2.29 2.87 2.11
CA SER A 50 -3.20 3.99 2.15
C SER A 50 -4.44 3.63 2.96
N TYR A 51 -5.19 4.65 3.36
CA TYR A 51 -6.54 4.40 3.85
C TYR A 51 -7.52 5.42 3.27
N SER A 52 -8.75 4.97 3.11
CA SER A 52 -9.85 5.76 2.57
C SER A 52 -10.95 5.92 3.61
N THR A 53 -11.65 7.05 3.56
CA THR A 53 -12.90 7.26 4.31
C THR A 53 -13.95 7.71 3.31
N GLY A 54 -15.10 7.06 3.26
CA GLY A 54 -16.14 7.37 2.27
C GLY A 54 -15.70 7.12 0.82
N GLY A 55 -14.89 6.08 0.57
CA GLY A 55 -14.52 5.63 -0.79
C GLY A 55 -13.42 6.41 -1.49
N ALA A 56 -12.98 7.56 -0.96
CA ALA A 56 -11.83 8.31 -1.48
C ALA A 56 -10.60 8.11 -0.57
N ALA A 57 -9.42 7.88 -1.16
CA ALA A 57 -8.15 7.92 -0.44
C ALA A 57 -7.96 9.33 0.12
N ARG A 58 -8.03 9.49 1.46
CA ARG A 58 -8.09 10.81 2.11
C ARG A 58 -6.85 11.19 2.89
N ARG A 59 -5.92 10.28 3.17
CA ARG A 59 -4.66 10.61 3.87
C ARG A 59 -3.45 10.08 3.14
N GLY A 60 -2.41 10.92 3.13
CA GLY A 60 -1.19 10.79 2.33
C GLY A 60 -0.71 9.36 2.25
N PRO A 61 -0.87 8.68 1.10
CA PRO A 61 -0.42 7.32 0.96
C PRO A 61 1.10 7.25 1.16
N VAL A 62 1.55 6.30 1.96
CA VAL A 62 2.98 6.02 2.12
C VAL A 62 3.35 4.98 1.08
N THR A 63 4.30 5.34 0.21
CA THR A 63 4.77 4.47 -0.86
C THR A 63 6.22 4.10 -0.61
N LEU A 64 6.50 2.81 -0.46
CA LEU A 64 7.83 2.26 -0.30
C LEU A 64 8.39 1.85 -1.66
N ARG A 65 9.62 2.29 -1.97
CA ARG A 65 10.41 1.71 -3.06
C ARG A 65 11.04 0.39 -2.60
N ALA A 66 11.65 -0.35 -3.53
CA ALA A 66 12.32 -1.62 -3.25
C ALA A 66 13.26 -1.56 -2.03
N ARG A 67 14.17 -0.58 -1.98
CA ARG A 67 15.10 -0.40 -0.85
C ARG A 67 14.41 -0.15 0.50
N ASP A 68 13.27 0.53 0.49
CA ASP A 68 12.55 0.86 1.72
C ASP A 68 11.74 -0.36 2.19
N LEU A 69 11.29 -1.20 1.26
CA LEU A 69 10.69 -2.49 1.55
C LEU A 69 11.70 -3.48 2.12
N GLU A 70 12.94 -3.50 1.62
CA GLU A 70 14.05 -4.28 2.21
C GLU A 70 14.31 -3.85 3.66
N ARG A 71 14.36 -2.55 3.93
CA ARG A 71 14.49 -2.01 5.29
C ARG A 71 13.32 -2.40 6.19
N LEU A 72 12.09 -2.37 5.67
CA LEU A 72 10.92 -2.82 6.42
C LEU A 72 11.03 -4.30 6.79
N ARG A 73 11.44 -5.17 5.86
CA ARG A 73 11.63 -6.61 6.13
C ARG A 73 12.69 -6.84 7.21
N ALA A 74 13.86 -6.22 7.06
CA ALA A 74 14.93 -6.32 8.06
C ALA A 74 14.51 -5.79 9.45
N ALA A 75 13.67 -4.75 9.49
CA ALA A 75 13.10 -4.27 10.74
C ALA A 75 12.12 -5.29 11.34
N LEU A 76 11.24 -5.91 10.53
CA LEU A 76 10.29 -6.92 11.02
C LEU A 76 10.99 -8.15 11.61
N GLU A 77 12.14 -8.56 11.05
CA GLU A 77 12.97 -9.64 11.63
C GLU A 77 13.43 -9.33 13.07
N GLN A 78 13.61 -8.06 13.40
CA GLN A 78 13.99 -7.61 14.75
C GLN A 78 12.78 -7.41 15.69
N HIS A 79 11.55 -7.53 15.18
CA HIS A 79 10.30 -7.30 15.92
C HIS A 79 9.37 -8.52 15.80
N PRO A 80 9.67 -9.62 16.51
CA PRO A 80 9.02 -10.91 16.30
C PRO A 80 7.51 -10.91 16.55
N ASP A 81 7.02 -10.15 17.53
CA ASP A 81 5.58 -10.05 17.80
C ASP A 81 4.82 -9.36 16.66
N LEU A 82 5.44 -8.36 16.03
CA LEU A 82 4.87 -7.66 14.88
C LEU A 82 4.91 -8.54 13.62
N ALA A 83 6.03 -9.24 13.38
CA ALA A 83 6.14 -10.20 12.29
C ALA A 83 5.09 -11.33 12.44
N SER A 84 4.94 -11.87 13.66
CA SER A 84 3.94 -12.87 13.99
C SER A 84 2.51 -12.38 13.72
N ALA A 85 2.17 -11.14 14.13
CA ALA A 85 0.87 -10.54 13.86
C ALA A 85 0.57 -10.39 12.35
N LEU A 86 1.61 -10.13 11.54
CA LEU A 86 1.50 -10.05 10.07
C LEU A 86 1.60 -11.42 9.38
N LYS A 87 1.92 -12.48 10.12
CA LYS A 87 2.21 -13.84 9.61
C LYS A 87 3.32 -13.84 8.56
N LEU A 88 4.38 -13.07 8.82
CA LEU A 88 5.59 -12.98 8.01
C LEU A 88 6.77 -13.67 8.68
#